data_AF-A0A963E7C2-F1
#
_entry.id   AF-A0A963E7C2-F1
#
_cell.length_a   1.000
_cell.length_b   1.000
_cell.length_c   1.000
_cell.angle_alpha   90.00
_cell.angle_beta   90.00
_cell.angle_gamma   90.00
#
_symmetry.space_group_name_H-M   'P 1'
#
loop_
_entity.id
_entity.type
_entity.pdbx_description
1 polymer ?
#
loop_
_entity_poly.entity_id
_entity_poly.type
_entity_poly.pdbx_seq_one_letter_code
_entity_poly.pdbx_strand_id
1 'polypeptide(L)'
;MRLDEFEMPSSEGESAYLFKWTGVYAGFFKNDRLFDRFGRYLGWRDAQGSVWKYDGEWLGHVVEQNYLARDPRALSQRRPPQVPPVPAQPPMPPAPRVARAVRPNCCDPLEALLRMPASEELIGEWYSDDESLRLSEDGSFQWTAMESATEAVGRWELRGPELLLCWEDIEEPERIYWVIEFSGDSLLLRWMRKTGRSLPFWLHRRTVQPDIRDDADESQAT
;
A
#
# COMPACT_ATOMS: atom_id res chain seq x y z
N MET A 1 36.36 -22.46 -16.43
CA MET A 1 35.06 -22.16 -15.80
C MET A 1 35.12 -20.69 -15.41
N ARG A 2 34.64 -19.80 -16.30
CA ARG A 2 34.59 -18.36 -16.03
C ARG A 2 33.18 -18.08 -15.50
N LEU A 3 33.11 -17.51 -14.30
CA LEU A 3 31.90 -16.86 -13.81
C LEU A 3 31.65 -15.67 -14.73
N ASP A 4 30.57 -15.71 -15.49
CA ASP A 4 30.12 -14.56 -16.25
C ASP A 4 29.91 -13.41 -15.28
N GLU A 5 30.70 -12.35 -15.49
CA GLU A 5 30.53 -11.06 -14.83
C GLU A 5 29.10 -10.59 -15.12
N PHE A 6 28.29 -10.53 -14.06
CA PHE A 6 27.03 -9.79 -14.07
C PHE A 6 27.38 -8.34 -14.36
N GLU A 7 27.40 -7.97 -15.65
CA GLU A 7 27.55 -6.59 -16.08
C GLU A 7 26.27 -5.85 -15.66
N MET A 8 26.31 -5.29 -14.45
CA MET A 8 25.25 -4.45 -13.92
C MET A 8 25.32 -3.12 -14.67
N PRO A 9 24.25 -2.68 -15.35
CA PRO A 9 24.24 -1.34 -15.91
C PRO A 9 24.35 -0.33 -14.76
N SER A 10 25.53 0.28 -14.63
CA SER A 10 25.75 1.50 -13.87
C SER A 10 25.06 2.64 -14.60
N SER A 11 23.74 2.76 -14.42
CA SER A 11 22.94 3.78 -15.09
C SER A 11 22.83 5.02 -14.20
N GLU A 12 23.83 5.90 -14.25
CA GLU A 12 23.60 7.29 -13.87
C GLU A 12 22.58 7.88 -14.86
N GLY A 13 21.31 7.98 -14.44
CA GLY A 13 20.26 8.69 -15.16
C GLY A 13 19.24 7.84 -15.92
N GLU A 14 19.50 6.56 -16.20
CA GLU A 14 18.55 5.69 -16.91
C GLU A 14 17.55 5.06 -15.94
N SER A 15 16.26 5.11 -16.29
CA SER A 15 15.20 4.50 -15.48
C SER A 15 14.95 3.08 -15.96
N ALA A 16 15.05 2.09 -15.06
CA ALA A 16 14.72 0.70 -15.39
C ALA A 16 13.25 0.43 -15.08
N TYR A 17 12.47 0.04 -16.08
CA TYR A 17 11.04 -0.22 -15.91
C TYR A 17 10.79 -1.52 -15.14
N LEU A 18 9.73 -1.53 -14.35
CA LEU A 18 9.21 -2.71 -13.66
C LEU A 18 7.79 -3.02 -14.11
N PHE A 19 7.52 -4.31 -14.22
CA PHE A 19 6.23 -4.85 -14.62
C PHE A 19 5.75 -5.83 -13.57
N LYS A 20 4.43 -5.86 -13.40
CA LYS A 20 3.74 -6.97 -12.75
C LYS A 20 3.88 -8.22 -13.63
N TRP A 21 3.73 -9.40 -13.04
CA TRP A 21 3.75 -10.66 -13.79
C TRP A 21 2.58 -10.76 -14.78
N THR A 22 1.49 -10.04 -14.53
CA THR A 22 0.39 -9.82 -15.48
C THR A 22 0.80 -9.04 -16.73
N GLY A 23 2.01 -8.47 -16.78
CA GLY A 23 2.51 -7.67 -17.89
C GLY A 23 2.17 -6.18 -17.80
N VAL A 24 1.42 -5.77 -16.76
CA VAL A 24 1.06 -4.38 -16.49
C VAL A 24 2.26 -3.60 -15.96
N TYR A 25 2.48 -2.40 -16.49
CA TYR A 25 3.52 -1.49 -16.00
C TYR A 25 3.25 -1.09 -14.54
N ALA A 26 4.21 -1.38 -13.66
CA ALA A 26 4.09 -1.17 -12.23
C ALA A 26 4.78 0.13 -11.76
N GLY A 27 5.92 0.45 -12.36
CA GLY A 27 6.78 1.53 -11.91
C GLY A 27 8.20 1.40 -12.44
N PHE A 28 9.16 2.02 -11.77
CA PHE A 28 10.53 2.09 -12.28
C PHE A 28 11.55 2.23 -11.15
N PHE A 29 12.77 1.79 -11.43
CA PHE A 29 13.95 2.14 -10.64
C PHE A 29 14.62 3.38 -11.20
N LYS A 30 15.06 4.27 -10.32
CA LYS A 30 15.96 5.39 -10.63
C LYS A 30 16.95 5.56 -9.49
N ASN A 31 18.25 5.46 -9.77
CA ASN A 31 19.32 5.51 -8.76
C ASN A 31 19.06 4.51 -7.61
N ASP A 32 18.69 3.27 -7.94
CA ASP A 32 18.31 2.21 -7.01
C ASP A 32 17.11 2.50 -6.09
N ARG A 33 16.37 3.58 -6.35
CA ARG A 33 15.09 3.88 -5.69
C ARG A 33 13.95 3.33 -6.53
N LEU A 34 13.07 2.56 -5.89
CA LEU A 34 11.86 2.01 -6.47
C LEU A 34 10.74 3.04 -6.39
N PHE A 35 10.12 3.35 -7.51
CA PHE A 35 8.94 4.19 -7.61
C PHE A 35 7.79 3.46 -8.29
N ASP A 36 6.55 3.81 -7.95
CA ASP A 36 5.39 3.38 -8.74
C ASP A 36 5.27 4.17 -10.06
N ARG A 37 4.28 3.83 -10.88
CA ARG A 37 3.99 4.51 -12.15
C ARG A 37 3.70 6.01 -12.03
N PHE A 38 3.39 6.50 -10.83
CA PHE A 38 3.12 7.91 -10.54
C PHE A 38 4.32 8.63 -9.90
N GLY A 39 5.45 7.94 -9.72
CA GLY A 39 6.67 8.52 -9.15
C GLY A 39 6.71 8.53 -7.62
N ARG A 40 5.80 7.79 -6.98
CA ARG A 40 5.77 7.64 -5.52
C ARG A 40 6.81 6.62 -5.09
N TYR A 41 7.58 6.96 -4.06
CA TYR A 41 8.60 6.08 -3.51
C TYR A 41 7.97 4.85 -2.85
N LEU A 42 8.36 3.65 -3.32
CA LEU A 42 7.90 2.38 -2.75
C LEU A 42 9.01 1.68 -1.95
N GLY A 43 10.28 2.00 -2.20
CA GLY A 43 11.38 1.22 -1.65
C GLY A 43 12.73 1.42 -2.34
N TRP A 44 13.69 0.55 -2.09
CA TRP A 44 15.01 0.61 -2.74
C TRP A 44 15.51 -0.77 -3.12
N ARG A 45 16.43 -0.81 -4.08
CA ARG A 45 17.23 -1.97 -4.44
C ARG A 45 18.60 -1.85 -3.78
N ASP A 46 19.14 -2.94 -3.26
CA ASP A 46 20.51 -2.98 -2.78
C ASP A 46 21.50 -3.48 -3.84
N ALA A 47 22.80 -3.42 -3.53
CA ALA A 47 23.86 -3.85 -4.42
C ALA A 47 23.81 -5.35 -4.77
N GLN A 48 23.07 -6.16 -4.01
CA GLN A 48 22.86 -7.59 -4.27
C GLN A 48 21.60 -7.86 -5.11
N GLY A 49 20.89 -6.81 -5.56
CA GLY A 49 19.67 -6.92 -6.33
C GLY A 49 18.43 -7.30 -5.50
N SER A 50 18.53 -7.27 -4.17
CA SER A 50 17.38 -7.43 -3.28
C SER A 50 16.61 -6.12 -3.20
N VAL A 51 15.29 -6.23 -3.18
CA VAL A 51 14.39 -5.08 -3.16
C VAL A 51 13.71 -5.02 -1.82
N TRP A 52 13.70 -3.82 -1.25
CA TRP A 52 13.21 -3.51 0.09
C TRP A 52 12.13 -2.44 -0.03
N LYS A 53 11.03 -2.61 0.68
CA LYS A 53 9.96 -1.63 0.82
C LYS A 53 10.44 -0.43 1.63
N TYR A 54 9.77 0.71 1.52
CA TYR A 54 10.16 1.94 2.23
C TYR A 54 10.22 1.78 3.76
N ASP A 55 9.46 0.85 4.34
CA ASP A 55 9.45 0.51 5.78
C ASP A 55 10.52 -0.52 6.17
N GLY A 56 11.33 -0.93 5.21
CA GLY A 56 12.41 -1.89 5.40
C GLY A 56 12.01 -3.36 5.27
N GLU A 57 10.76 -3.69 4.96
CA GLU A 57 10.39 -5.08 4.63
C GLU A 57 11.04 -5.54 3.32
N TRP A 58 11.57 -6.75 3.29
CA TRP A 58 12.04 -7.34 2.04
C TRP A 58 10.89 -7.70 1.09
N LEU A 59 10.95 -7.16 -0.13
CA LEU A 59 9.94 -7.41 -1.17
C LEU A 59 10.32 -8.58 -2.08
N GLY A 60 11.60 -8.89 -2.27
CA GLY A 60 12.03 -9.93 -3.19
C GLY A 60 13.36 -9.62 -3.89
N HIS A 61 13.57 -10.26 -5.04
CA HIS A 61 14.68 -9.96 -5.94
C HIS A 61 14.17 -9.54 -7.31
N VAL A 62 14.96 -8.71 -8.00
CA VAL A 62 14.73 -8.46 -9.43
C VAL A 62 15.09 -9.70 -10.23
N VAL A 63 14.17 -10.18 -11.04
CA VAL A 63 14.35 -11.29 -11.98
C VAL A 63 14.07 -10.82 -13.40
N GLU A 64 14.80 -11.38 -14.36
CA GLU A 64 14.65 -11.05 -15.79
C GLU A 64 14.66 -9.53 -16.06
N GLN A 65 15.50 -8.83 -15.31
CA GLN A 65 15.75 -7.39 -15.36
C GLN A 65 14.58 -6.48 -14.96
N ASN A 66 13.32 -6.92 -15.09
CA ASN A 66 12.14 -6.03 -15.01
C ASN A 66 10.96 -6.57 -14.18
N TYR A 67 11.14 -7.68 -13.47
CA TYR A 67 10.08 -8.26 -12.62
C TYR A 67 10.61 -8.47 -11.21
N LEU A 68 9.72 -8.46 -10.22
CA LEU A 68 10.07 -8.88 -8.86
C LEU A 68 9.56 -10.30 -8.62
N ALA A 69 10.32 -11.07 -7.84
CA ALA A 69 9.91 -12.38 -7.38
C ALA A 69 10.20 -12.53 -5.90
N ARG A 70 9.23 -13.08 -5.17
CA ARG A 70 9.36 -13.45 -3.76
C ARG A 70 8.94 -14.90 -3.56
N ASP A 71 9.74 -15.66 -2.84
CA ASP A 71 9.29 -16.95 -2.31
C ASP A 71 8.38 -16.67 -1.10
N PRO A 72 7.09 -17.06 -1.12
CA PRO A 72 6.20 -16.84 0.01
C PRO A 72 6.62 -17.60 1.28
N ARG A 73 7.50 -18.60 1.18
CA ARG A 73 8.06 -19.35 2.31
C ARG A 73 9.34 -18.74 2.88
N ALA A 74 9.91 -17.74 2.21
CA ALA A 74 11.09 -17.06 2.72
C ALA A 74 10.75 -16.37 4.04
N LEU A 75 11.67 -16.50 5.01
CA LEU A 75 11.53 -15.84 6.30
C LEU A 75 11.44 -14.32 6.12
N SER A 76 10.63 -13.68 6.95
CA SER A 76 10.52 -12.23 6.99
C SER A 76 11.90 -11.62 7.27
N GLN A 77 12.36 -10.78 6.35
CA GLN A 77 13.61 -10.04 6.48
C GLN A 77 13.30 -8.56 6.57
N ARG A 78 14.05 -7.86 7.41
CA ARG A 78 13.93 -6.41 7.60
C ARG A 78 15.29 -5.73 7.54
N ARG A 79 15.28 -4.48 7.08
CA ARG A 79 16.40 -3.55 7.16
C ARG A 79 15.93 -2.20 7.72
N PRO A 80 16.84 -1.38 8.26
CA PRO A 80 16.51 0.00 8.60
C PRO A 80 15.94 0.74 7.39
N PRO A 81 14.79 1.43 7.51
CA PRO A 81 14.25 2.29 6.48
C PRO A 81 15.28 3.32 6.02
N GLN A 82 15.32 3.58 4.71
CA GLN A 82 16.11 4.68 4.18
C GLN A 82 15.30 5.98 4.13
N VAL A 83 15.97 7.11 4.25
CA VAL A 83 15.34 8.42 4.06
C VAL A 83 14.68 8.46 2.68
N PRO A 84 13.36 8.70 2.58
CA PRO A 84 12.68 8.75 1.30
C PRO A 84 13.31 9.81 0.39
N PRO A 85 13.59 9.48 -0.87
CA PRO A 85 14.09 10.46 -1.84
C PRO A 85 12.99 11.47 -2.18
N VAL A 86 13.39 12.55 -2.85
CA VAL A 86 12.43 13.42 -3.53
C VAL A 86 11.65 12.57 -4.54
N PRO A 87 10.30 12.70 -4.62
CA PRO A 87 9.51 12.04 -5.64
C PRO A 87 10.09 12.25 -7.03
N ALA A 88 10.15 11.19 -7.82
CA ALA A 88 10.70 11.25 -9.16
C ALA A 88 9.60 11.62 -10.15
N GLN A 89 9.92 12.47 -11.14
CA GLN A 89 9.07 12.59 -12.32
C GLN A 89 9.05 11.22 -13.04
N PRO A 90 7.87 10.63 -13.28
CA PRO A 90 7.78 9.33 -13.93
C PRO A 90 8.30 9.42 -15.38
N PRO A 91 9.05 8.42 -15.87
CA PRO A 91 9.28 8.27 -17.30
C PRO A 91 7.96 7.99 -18.02
N MET A 92 7.95 8.20 -19.35
CA MET A 92 6.80 7.82 -20.17
C MET A 92 6.51 6.32 -20.00
N PRO A 93 5.28 5.92 -19.64
CA PRO A 93 4.96 4.51 -19.44
C PRO A 93 5.24 3.68 -20.69
N PRO A 94 5.96 2.54 -20.57
CA PRO A 94 6.16 1.63 -21.69
C PRO A 94 4.85 0.91 -22.04
N ALA A 95 4.79 0.33 -23.25
CA ALA A 95 3.68 -0.53 -23.63
C ALA A 95 3.57 -1.75 -22.67
N PRO A 96 2.35 -2.22 -22.36
CA PRO A 96 2.15 -3.45 -21.60
C PRO A 96 2.84 -4.63 -22.25
N ARG A 97 3.29 -5.58 -21.44
CA ARG A 97 3.94 -6.82 -21.88
C ARG A 97 2.95 -8.00 -21.84
N VAL A 98 3.31 -9.09 -22.51
CA VAL A 98 2.58 -10.35 -22.39
C VAL A 98 2.74 -10.88 -20.96
N ALA A 99 1.64 -11.32 -20.35
CA ALA A 99 1.63 -11.92 -19.03
C ALA A 99 2.60 -13.10 -18.95
N ARG A 100 3.34 -13.18 -17.86
CA ARG A 100 4.25 -14.28 -17.56
C ARG A 100 3.48 -15.46 -16.96
N ALA A 101 3.96 -16.66 -17.27
CA ALA A 101 3.46 -17.87 -16.62
C ALA A 101 3.78 -17.83 -15.11
N VAL A 102 2.80 -18.21 -14.29
CA VAL A 102 2.98 -18.35 -12.84
C VAL A 102 4.03 -19.43 -12.58
N ARG A 103 5.05 -19.08 -11.78
CA ARG A 103 6.08 -20.01 -11.35
C ARG A 103 5.68 -20.66 -10.03
N PRO A 104 5.90 -21.98 -9.86
CA PRO A 104 5.72 -22.63 -8.57
C PRO A 104 6.58 -21.95 -7.48
N ASN A 105 5.98 -21.70 -6.32
CA ASN A 105 6.66 -21.11 -5.15
C ASN A 105 7.24 -19.70 -5.37
N CYS A 106 6.69 -18.94 -6.31
CA CYS A 106 7.01 -17.52 -6.44
C CYS A 106 5.71 -16.72 -6.52
N CYS A 107 5.67 -15.58 -5.84
CA CYS A 107 4.64 -14.58 -6.03
C CYS A 107 5.23 -13.29 -6.55
N ASP A 108 4.37 -12.48 -7.18
CA ASP A 108 4.67 -11.11 -7.54
C ASP A 108 4.34 -10.20 -6.35
N PRO A 109 5.35 -9.66 -5.63
CA PRO A 109 5.11 -8.79 -4.49
C PRO A 109 4.45 -7.45 -4.89
N LEU A 110 4.55 -7.05 -6.16
CA LEU A 110 3.94 -5.81 -6.65
C LEU A 110 2.42 -5.92 -6.78
N GLU A 111 1.87 -7.13 -6.89
CA GLU A 111 0.41 -7.30 -6.89
C GLU A 111 -0.19 -6.92 -5.55
N ALA A 112 0.42 -7.34 -4.44
CA ALA A 112 0.00 -6.96 -3.10
C ALA A 112 0.33 -5.50 -2.79
N LEU A 113 1.57 -5.07 -3.08
CA LEU A 113 2.06 -3.72 -2.75
C LEU A 113 1.29 -2.60 -3.47
N LEU A 114 0.86 -2.85 -4.72
CA LEU A 114 0.16 -1.87 -5.55
C LEU A 114 -1.34 -2.18 -5.67
N ARG A 115 -1.88 -3.02 -4.78
CA ARG A 115 -3.31 -3.27 -4.72
C ARG A 115 -4.01 -1.98 -4.26
N MET A 116 -4.99 -1.55 -5.05
CA MET A 116 -5.95 -0.54 -4.63
C MET A 116 -7.20 -1.23 -4.09
N PRO A 117 -7.85 -0.68 -3.05
CA PRO A 117 -9.14 -1.18 -2.61
C PRO A 117 -10.19 -0.91 -3.69
N ALA A 118 -11.19 -1.78 -3.78
CA ALA A 118 -12.46 -1.41 -4.39
C ALA A 118 -13.35 -0.68 -3.37
N SER A 119 -14.37 0.04 -3.84
CA SER A 119 -15.26 0.82 -2.97
C SER A 119 -15.96 -0.08 -1.94
N GLU A 120 -16.42 -1.25 -2.37
CA GLU A 120 -17.04 -2.27 -1.51
C GLU A 120 -16.10 -2.77 -0.41
N GLU A 121 -14.79 -2.80 -0.67
CA GLU A 121 -13.78 -3.20 0.31
C GLU A 121 -13.40 -2.10 1.29
N LEU A 122 -13.90 -0.87 1.10
CA LEU A 122 -13.76 0.22 2.06
C LEU A 122 -14.97 0.32 2.99
N ILE A 123 -16.11 -0.29 2.64
CA ILE A 123 -17.31 -0.27 3.47
C ILE A 123 -17.02 -0.97 4.81
N GLY A 124 -17.46 -0.33 5.89
CA GLY A 124 -17.28 -0.80 7.26
C GLY A 124 -16.68 0.27 8.17
N GLU A 125 -16.20 -0.16 9.33
CA GLU A 125 -15.63 0.70 10.35
C GLU A 125 -14.12 0.52 10.43
N TRP A 126 -13.42 1.65 10.46
CA TRP A 126 -11.98 1.78 10.48
C TRP A 126 -11.56 2.60 11.68
N TYR A 127 -10.43 2.28 12.30
CA TYR A 127 -9.96 2.99 13.49
C TYR A 127 -8.44 3.22 13.46
N SER A 128 -8.01 4.29 14.11
CA SER A 128 -6.66 4.48 14.61
C SER A 128 -6.72 4.61 16.14
N ASP A 129 -5.63 5.00 16.78
CA ASP A 129 -5.59 5.18 18.23
C ASP A 129 -6.52 6.31 18.73
N ASP A 130 -6.74 7.34 17.90
CA ASP A 130 -7.41 8.58 18.32
C ASP A 130 -8.74 8.84 17.58
N GLU A 131 -9.07 8.06 16.56
CA GLU A 131 -10.23 8.33 15.70
C GLU A 131 -10.82 7.07 15.06
N SER A 132 -12.08 7.16 14.65
CA SER A 132 -12.76 6.15 13.85
C SER A 132 -13.45 6.76 12.63
N LEU A 133 -13.44 6.01 11.54
CA LEU A 133 -14.07 6.33 10.27
C LEU A 133 -14.97 5.18 9.86
N ARG A 134 -16.27 5.44 9.72
CA ARG A 134 -17.23 4.51 9.14
C ARG A 134 -17.58 4.95 7.73
N LEU A 135 -17.44 4.05 6.77
CA LEU A 135 -17.84 4.24 5.37
C LEU A 135 -19.04 3.34 5.07
N SER A 136 -20.14 3.93 4.63
CA SER A 136 -21.40 3.22 4.37
C SER A 136 -21.61 2.98 2.88
N GLU A 137 -22.38 1.94 2.55
CA GLU A 137 -22.71 1.56 1.16
C GLU A 137 -23.49 2.65 0.39
N ASP A 138 -24.28 3.45 1.10
CA ASP A 138 -25.05 4.56 0.53
C ASP A 138 -24.20 5.79 0.16
N GLY A 139 -22.88 5.71 0.33
CA GLY A 139 -21.93 6.79 0.10
C GLY A 139 -21.83 7.80 1.24
N SER A 140 -22.45 7.55 2.41
CA SER A 140 -22.25 8.38 3.61
C SER A 140 -21.04 7.94 4.43
N PHE A 141 -20.40 8.88 5.13
CA PHE A 141 -19.38 8.56 6.13
C PHE A 141 -19.70 9.18 7.49
N GLN A 142 -19.14 8.59 8.53
CA GLN A 142 -19.10 9.13 9.89
C GLN A 142 -17.65 9.12 10.37
N TRP A 143 -17.18 10.25 10.91
CA TRP A 143 -15.85 10.40 11.48
C TRP A 143 -15.99 10.83 12.94
N THR A 144 -15.42 10.06 13.85
CA THR A 144 -15.50 10.33 15.29
C THR A 144 -14.09 10.42 15.86
N ALA A 145 -13.75 11.60 16.40
CA ALA A 145 -12.53 11.75 17.21
C ALA A 145 -12.81 11.26 18.64
N MET A 146 -11.94 10.40 19.17
CA MET A 146 -12.15 9.80 20.50
C MET A 146 -12.16 10.83 21.63
N GLU A 147 -11.40 11.93 21.49
CA GLU A 147 -11.26 12.93 22.56
C GLU A 147 -12.45 13.90 22.69
N SER A 148 -13.19 14.16 21.61
CA SER A 148 -14.23 15.19 21.61
C SER A 148 -15.66 14.65 21.57
N ALA A 149 -15.85 13.34 21.32
CA ALA A 149 -17.14 12.72 21.01
C ALA A 149 -17.93 13.47 19.90
N THR A 150 -17.28 14.36 19.16
CA THR A 150 -17.88 15.10 18.07
C THR A 150 -17.86 14.20 16.85
N GLU A 151 -19.06 13.88 16.38
CA GLU A 151 -19.25 13.17 15.11
C GLU A 151 -19.31 14.18 13.98
N ALA A 152 -18.50 13.96 12.96
CA ALA A 152 -18.61 14.64 11.68
C ALA A 152 -19.15 13.66 10.64
N VAL A 153 -20.02 14.15 9.78
CA VAL A 153 -20.67 13.33 8.76
C VAL A 153 -20.51 13.95 7.38
N GLY A 154 -20.79 13.15 6.37
CA GLY A 154 -20.83 13.66 4.99
C GLY A 154 -20.86 12.54 3.97
N ARG A 155 -20.34 12.83 2.77
CA ARG A 155 -20.28 11.91 1.63
C ARG A 155 -18.87 11.44 1.33
N TRP A 156 -18.71 10.20 0.88
CA TRP A 156 -17.42 9.67 0.44
C TRP A 156 -17.47 9.10 -0.97
N GLU A 157 -16.33 9.12 -1.64
CA GLU A 157 -16.14 8.51 -2.95
C GLU A 157 -14.69 8.05 -3.13
N LEU A 158 -14.50 6.91 -3.78
CA LEU A 158 -13.18 6.42 -4.18
C LEU A 158 -12.95 6.64 -5.68
N ARG A 159 -11.92 7.42 -6.03
CA ARG A 159 -11.51 7.77 -7.40
C ARG A 159 -10.09 7.30 -7.64
N GLY A 160 -9.93 6.03 -8.03
CA GLY A 160 -8.60 5.43 -8.19
C GLY A 160 -7.85 5.42 -6.84
N PRO A 161 -6.72 6.13 -6.69
CA PRO A 161 -6.02 6.21 -5.41
C PRO A 161 -6.56 7.27 -4.44
N GLU A 162 -7.57 8.06 -4.84
CA GLU A 162 -8.10 9.16 -4.05
C GLU A 162 -9.38 8.76 -3.33
N LEU A 163 -9.35 8.78 -2.00
CA LEU A 163 -10.53 8.76 -1.15
C LEU A 163 -10.93 10.22 -0.88
N LEU A 164 -12.03 10.65 -1.49
CA LEU A 164 -12.62 11.96 -1.27
C LEU A 164 -13.65 11.88 -0.15
N LEU A 165 -13.50 12.73 0.88
CA LEU A 165 -14.49 12.94 1.92
C LEU A 165 -15.04 14.37 1.79
N CYS A 166 -16.33 14.49 1.54
CA CYS A 166 -17.08 15.74 1.50
C CYS A 166 -17.86 15.90 2.80
N TRP A 167 -17.29 16.65 3.73
CA TRP A 167 -17.80 16.88 5.08
C TRP A 167 -18.95 17.89 5.03
N GLU A 168 -19.97 17.62 5.83
CA GLU A 168 -21.10 18.54 6.03
C GLU A 168 -20.75 19.57 7.12
N ASP A 169 -21.35 20.76 7.01
CA ASP A 169 -21.26 21.84 8.00
C ASP A 169 -19.85 22.33 8.38
N ILE A 170 -18.88 22.24 7.45
CA ILE A 170 -17.53 22.82 7.62
C ILE A 170 -17.11 23.73 6.46
N GLU A 171 -16.25 24.71 6.75
CA GLU A 171 -15.77 25.73 5.79
C GLU A 171 -14.95 25.13 4.64
N GLU A 172 -14.16 24.09 4.91
CA GLU A 172 -13.42 23.32 3.91
C GLU A 172 -14.00 21.90 3.79
N PRO A 173 -15.11 21.73 3.07
CA PRO A 173 -15.87 20.48 3.07
C PRO A 173 -15.11 19.35 2.37
N GLU A 174 -14.28 19.64 1.38
CA GLU A 174 -13.61 18.61 0.59
C GLU A 174 -12.21 18.29 1.15
N ARG A 175 -12.03 17.03 1.56
CA ARG A 175 -10.73 16.47 1.96
C ARG A 175 -10.39 15.27 1.10
N ILE A 176 -9.27 15.37 0.37
CA ILE A 176 -8.75 14.29 -0.47
C ILE A 176 -7.67 13.54 0.29
N TYR A 177 -7.84 12.24 0.45
CA TYR A 177 -6.86 11.34 1.03
C TYR A 177 -6.30 10.44 -0.07
N TRP A 178 -4.98 10.34 -0.17
CA TRP A 178 -4.37 9.31 -1.00
C TRP A 178 -4.26 8.00 -0.23
N VAL A 179 -4.76 6.94 -0.84
CA VAL A 179 -4.53 5.56 -0.41
C VAL A 179 -3.11 5.16 -0.82
N ILE A 180 -2.25 4.99 0.18
CA ILE A 180 -0.87 4.60 -0.01
C ILE A 180 -0.77 3.08 -0.11
N GLU A 181 -1.38 2.39 0.86
CA GLU A 181 -1.40 0.92 0.94
C GLU A 181 -2.76 0.41 1.41
N PHE A 182 -3.09 -0.79 0.96
CA PHE A 182 -4.29 -1.50 1.34
C PHE A 182 -4.05 -3.00 1.43
N SER A 183 -4.43 -3.62 2.56
CA SER A 183 -4.29 -5.06 2.79
C SER A 183 -5.61 -5.79 3.09
N GLY A 184 -6.76 -5.14 2.88
CA GLY A 184 -8.07 -5.66 3.31
C GLY A 184 -8.46 -5.18 4.71
N ASP A 185 -7.57 -5.41 5.67
CA ASP A 185 -7.78 -5.07 7.10
C ASP A 185 -7.00 -3.83 7.56
N SER A 186 -6.17 -3.26 6.71
CA SER A 186 -5.40 -2.05 7.02
C SER A 186 -5.29 -1.15 5.80
N LEU A 187 -5.33 0.15 6.06
CA LEU A 187 -5.38 1.21 5.08
C LEU A 187 -4.43 2.32 5.50
N LEU A 188 -3.38 2.57 4.71
CA LEU A 188 -2.47 3.69 4.94
C LEU A 188 -2.96 4.88 4.11
N LEU A 189 -3.37 5.95 4.77
CA LEU A 189 -3.86 7.16 4.13
C LEU A 189 -2.89 8.31 4.31
N ARG A 190 -2.96 9.27 3.38
CA ARG A 190 -2.32 10.58 3.55
C ARG A 190 -3.25 11.68 3.06
N TRP A 191 -3.52 12.66 3.92
CA TRP A 191 -4.35 13.80 3.57
C TRP A 191 -3.63 14.78 2.64
N MET A 192 -4.16 15.02 1.46
CA MET A 192 -3.61 15.97 0.48
C MET A 192 -4.12 17.40 0.78
N ARG A 193 -3.43 18.09 1.68
CA ARG A 193 -3.75 19.49 2.03
C ARG A 193 -3.40 20.44 0.89
N LYS A 194 -4.18 21.52 0.76
CA LYS A 194 -3.87 22.66 -0.14
C LYS A 194 -2.54 23.33 0.23
N THR A 195 -2.22 23.37 1.53
CA THR A 195 -0.99 23.95 2.06
C THR A 195 -0.35 23.06 3.13
N GLY A 196 0.98 23.07 3.19
CA GLY A 196 1.74 22.25 4.15
C GLY A 196 1.89 20.78 3.74
N ARG A 197 2.44 19.98 4.67
CA ARG A 197 2.60 18.54 4.50
C ARG A 197 1.82 17.82 5.60
N SER A 198 1.09 16.79 5.23
CA SER A 198 0.56 15.79 6.16
C SER A 198 1.49 14.57 6.21
N LEU A 199 1.53 13.94 7.37
CA LEU A 199 2.12 12.63 7.54
C LEU A 199 1.08 11.56 7.18
N PRO A 200 1.50 10.43 6.59
CA PRO A 200 0.64 9.26 6.47
C PRO A 200 0.22 8.72 7.84
N PHE A 201 -0.96 8.11 7.91
CA PHE A 201 -1.48 7.46 9.11
C PHE A 201 -2.25 6.19 8.73
N TRP A 202 -2.23 5.22 9.65
CA TRP A 202 -2.92 3.96 9.47
C TRP A 202 -4.33 4.00 10.01
N LEU A 203 -5.22 3.35 9.28
CA LEU A 203 -6.52 2.92 9.76
C LEU A 203 -6.59 1.40 9.67
N HIS A 204 -7.15 0.77 10.70
CA HIS A 204 -7.35 -0.67 10.80
C HIS A 204 -8.83 -1.00 10.78
N ARG A 205 -9.21 -2.06 10.09
CA ARG A 205 -10.60 -2.50 10.02
C ARG A 205 -11.02 -3.04 11.38
N ARG A 206 -12.14 -2.57 11.91
CA ARG A 206 -12.75 -3.14 13.11
C ARG A 206 -13.28 -4.52 12.79
N THR A 207 -12.51 -5.55 13.09
CA THR A 207 -13.03 -6.92 13.08
C THR A 207 -13.82 -7.11 14.36
N VAL A 208 -15.10 -7.45 14.23
CA VAL A 208 -15.88 -7.92 15.37
C VAL A 208 -15.19 -9.20 15.82
N GLN A 209 -14.46 -9.14 16.93
CA GLN A 209 -13.99 -10.34 17.61
C GLN A 209 -15.25 -11.15 17.89
N PRO A 210 -15.40 -12.41 17.40
CA PRO A 210 -16.52 -13.21 17.81
C PRO A 210 -16.45 -13.30 19.33
N ASP A 211 -17.51 -12.82 19.96
CA ASP A 211 -17.75 -12.88 21.39
C ASP A 211 -17.65 -14.37 21.76
N ILE A 212 -16.47 -14.83 22.19
CA ILE A 212 -16.36 -16.12 22.86
C ILE A 212 -17.00 -15.85 24.21
N ARG A 213 -18.33 -15.90 24.21
CA ARG A 213 -19.10 -16.15 25.41
C ARG A 213 -18.57 -17.48 25.92
N ASP A 214 -17.81 -17.40 26.99
CA ASP A 214 -17.67 -18.49 27.95
C ASP A 214 -19.08 -18.76 28.49
N ASP A 215 -19.90 -19.44 27.68
CA ASP A 215 -20.99 -20.27 28.18
C ASP A 215 -20.33 -21.45 28.88
N ALA A 216 -19.73 -21.17 30.04
CA ALA A 216 -19.39 -22.17 31.03
C ALA A 216 -20.72 -22.65 31.63
N ASP A 217 -21.26 -23.61 30.90
CA ASP A 217 -22.34 -24.51 31.20
C ASP A 217 -22.47 -24.82 32.70
N GLU A 218 -23.59 -24.35 33.26
CA GLU A 218 -24.23 -24.94 34.43
C GLU A 218 -24.54 -26.41 34.12
N SER A 219 -23.76 -27.36 34.65
CA SER A 219 -24.18 -28.76 34.73
C SER A 219 -23.51 -29.53 35.87
N GLN A 220 -24.19 -29.43 37.02
CA GLN A 220 -24.67 -30.50 37.91
C GLN A 220 -23.75 -31.56 38.55
N ALA A 221 -24.11 -31.83 39.82
CA ALA A 221 -24.02 -33.07 40.59
C ALA A 221 -22.61 -33.44 41.11
N THR A 222 -22.40 -33.72 42.40
CA THR A 222 -23.26 -34.42 43.37
C THR A 222 -22.87 -34.04 44.79
#